data_AF-A0A9X5BH61-F1
#
_entry.id   AF-A0A9X5BH61-F1
#
_cell.length_a   1.000
_cell.length_b   1.000
_cell.length_c   1.000
_cell.angle_alpha   90.00
_cell.angle_beta   90.00
_cell.angle_gamma   90.00
#
_symmetry.space_group_name_H-M   'P 1'
#
loop_
_entity.id
_entity.type
_entity.pdbx_description
1 polymer ?
#
loop_
_entity_poly.entity_id
_entity_poly.type
_entity_poly.pdbx_seq_one_letter_code
_entity_poly.pdbx_strand_id
1 'polypeptide(L)' 'MDLKKRVKSFLDDTGATVMAFCKKINISNTYYYRWIHGEVEFSKDICDRIETFLNEVYAK' A
#
# COMPACT_ATOMS: atom_id res chain seq x y z
N MET A 1 3.05 13.24 3.52
CA MET A 1 2.59 12.74 2.20
C MET A 1 1.41 11.83 2.43
N ASP A 2 0.39 11.88 1.57
CA ASP A 2 -0.72 10.92 1.57
C ASP A 2 -0.17 9.50 1.34
N LEU A 3 -0.53 8.55 2.21
CA LEU A 3 -0.08 7.16 2.16
C LEU A 3 -0.40 6.52 0.79
N LYS A 4 -1.52 6.90 0.16
CA LYS A 4 -1.92 6.48 -1.19
C LYS A 4 -0.86 6.86 -2.23
N LYS A 5 -0.29 8.07 -2.12
CA LYS A 5 0.78 8.53 -3.02
C LYS A 5 2.07 7.76 -2.81
N ARG A 6 2.42 7.44 -1.56
CA ARG A 6 3.62 6.64 -1.25
C ARG A 6 3.51 5.22 -1.82
N VAL A 7 2.35 4.58 -1.66
CA VAL A 7 2.10 3.25 -2.26
C VAL A 7 2.16 3.31 -3.78
N LYS A 8 1.57 4.34 -4.40
CA LYS A 8 1.64 4.51 -5.85
C LYS A 8 3.10 4.66 -6.32
N SER A 9 3.88 5.51 -5.65
CA SER A 9 5.30 5.70 -5.98
C SER A 9 6.08 4.40 -5.86
N PHE A 10 5.86 3.61 -4.81
CA PHE A 10 6.47 2.30 -4.66
C PHE A 10 6.16 1.34 -5.82
N LEU A 11 4.91 1.27 -6.27
CA LEU A 11 4.53 0.41 -7.40
C LEU A 11 5.19 0.87 -8.70
N ASP A 12 5.23 2.18 -8.94
CA ASP A 12 5.85 2.78 -10.12
C ASP A 12 7.39 2.60 -10.10
N ASP A 13 8.05 2.82 -8.96
CA ASP A 13 9.50 2.73 -8.78
C ASP A 13 10.04 1.30 -8.88
N THR A 14 9.28 0.33 -8.35
CA THR A 14 9.74 -1.07 -8.24
C THR A 14 9.21 -1.98 -9.33
N GLY A 15 8.19 -1.54 -10.09
CA GLY A 15 7.44 -2.39 -11.01
C GLY A 15 6.64 -3.49 -10.32
N ALA A 16 6.48 -3.44 -9.00
CA ALA A 16 5.69 -4.40 -8.25
C ALA A 16 4.22 -4.33 -8.66
N THR A 17 3.57 -5.50 -8.75
CA THR A 17 2.14 -5.54 -9.03
C THR A 17 1.33 -5.21 -7.78
N VAL A 18 0.15 -4.63 -7.96
CA VAL A 18 -0.84 -4.42 -6.88
C VAL A 18 -1.11 -5.73 -6.14
N MET A 19 -1.18 -6.86 -6.85
CA MET A 19 -1.40 -8.17 -6.25
C MET A 19 -0.27 -8.59 -5.29
N ALA A 20 0.98 -8.39 -5.68
CA ALA A 20 2.13 -8.69 -4.83
C ALA A 20 2.17 -7.80 -3.58
N PHE A 21 1.89 -6.50 -3.75
CA PHE A 21 1.75 -5.57 -2.63
C PHE A 21 0.62 -5.97 -1.67
N CYS A 22 -0.58 -6.24 -2.19
CA CYS A 22 -1.73 -6.62 -1.38
C CYS A 22 -1.47 -7.92 -0.59
N LYS A 23 -0.78 -8.89 -1.20
CA LYS A 23 -0.34 -10.12 -0.52
C LYS A 23 0.60 -9.82 0.64
N LYS A 24 1.57 -8.92 0.45
CA LYS A 24 2.52 -8.51 1.51
C LYS A 24 1.82 -7.80 2.68
N ILE A 25 0.83 -6.96 2.36
CA ILE A 25 0.01 -6.22 3.34
C ILE A 25 -1.18 -7.03 3.85
N ASN A 26 -1.35 -8.30 3.44
CA ASN A 26 -2.46 -9.16 3.84
C ASN A 26 -3.84 -8.49 3.68
N ILE A 27 -4.09 -7.88 2.52
CA ILE A 27 -5.39 -7.31 2.13
C ILE A 27 -5.80 -7.86 0.76
N SER A 28 -7.08 -7.79 0.44
CA SER A 28 -7.55 -8.16 -0.91
C SER A 28 -7.30 -7.02 -1.91
N ASN A 29 -7.10 -7.37 -3.19
CA ASN A 29 -6.98 -6.38 -4.26
C ASN A 29 -8.22 -5.48 -4.33
N THR A 30 -9.42 -6.04 -4.14
CA THR A 30 -10.67 -5.28 -4.10
C THR A 30 -10.63 -4.22 -3.00
N TYR A 31 -10.18 -4.58 -1.79
CA TYR A 31 -10.13 -3.62 -0.69
C TYR A 31 -9.11 -2.50 -0.95
N TYR A 32 -7.99 -2.81 -1.58
CA TYR A 32 -7.03 -1.83 -2.07
C TYR A 32 -7.63 -0.85 -3.08
N TYR A 33 -8.32 -1.33 -4.11
CA TYR A 33 -8.90 -0.44 -5.13
C TYR A 33 -9.97 0.48 -4.54
N ARG A 34 -10.84 -0.06 -3.67
CA ARG A 34 -11.84 0.74 -2.95
C ARG A 34 -11.18 1.84 -2.10
N TRP A 35 -10.05 1.53 -1.46
CA TRP A 35 -9.27 2.50 -0.69
C TRP A 35 -8.65 3.59 -1.58
N ILE A 36 -8.04 3.21 -2.70
CA ILE A 36 -7.48 4.16 -3.67
C ILE A 36 -8.55 5.08 -4.26
N HIS A 37 -9.76 4.58 -4.48
CA HIS A 37 -10.89 5.37 -4.96
C HIS A 37 -11.61 6.17 -3.87
N GLY A 38 -11.20 6.03 -2.59
CA GLY A 38 -11.79 6.76 -1.47
C GLY A 38 -13.17 6.25 -1.04
N GLU A 39 -13.56 5.05 -1.47
CA GLU A 39 -14.81 4.41 -1.04
C GLU A 39 -14.74 3.86 0.38
N VAL A 40 -13.53 3.55 0.85
CA VAL A 40 -13.23 3.04 2.18
C VAL A 40 -11.93 3.64 2.68
N GLU A 41 -11.79 3.74 3.99
CA GLU A 41 -10.52 4.03 4.63
C GLU A 41 -10.00 2.81 5.37
N PHE A 42 -8.69 2.64 5.38
CA PHE A 42 -8.03 1.57 6.10
C PHE A 42 -8.00 1.87 7.60
N SER A 43 -8.00 0.80 8.39
CA SER A 43 -7.74 0.92 9.82
C SER A 43 -6.30 1.37 10.05
N LYS A 44 -6.04 1.94 11.25
CA LYS A 44 -4.69 2.35 11.65
C LYS A 44 -3.69 1.21 11.55
N ASP A 45 -4.06 0.00 11.97
CA ASP A 45 -3.21 -1.20 11.86
C ASP A 45 -2.75 -1.47 10.42
N ILE A 46 -3.66 -1.39 9.44
CA ILE A 46 -3.29 -1.60 8.04
C ILE A 46 -2.37 -0.47 7.55
N CYS A 47 -2.65 0.78 7.92
CA CYS A 47 -1.79 1.91 7.59
C CYS A 47 -0.37 1.74 8.17
N ASP A 48 -0.25 1.36 9.44
CA ASP A 48 1.04 1.14 10.12
C ASP A 48 1.84 0.01 9.44
N ARG A 49 1.15 -1.05 8.98
CA ARG A 49 1.77 -2.16 8.23
C ARG A 49 2.29 -1.72 6.86
N ILE A 50 1.53 -0.88 6.15
CA ILE A 50 1.96 -0.29 4.88
C ILE A 50 3.17 0.61 5.11
N GLU A 51 3.12 1.49 6.11
CA GLU A 51 4.23 2.40 6.41
C GLU A 51 5.51 1.65 6.77
N THR A 52 5.40 0.64 7.64
CA THR A 52 6.53 -0.23 8.02
C THR A 52 7.14 -0.88 6.78
N PHE A 53 6.31 -1.49 5.93
CA PHE A 53 6.78 -2.12 4.70
C PHE A 53 7.49 -1.13 3.76
N LEU A 54 6.91 0.05 3.52
CA LEU A 54 7.52 1.04 2.64
C LEU A 54 8.84 1.56 3.22
N ASN A 55 8.90 1.79 4.53
CA ASN A 55 10.13 2.23 5.19
C ASN A 55 11.24 1.16 5.06
N GLU A 56 10.92 -0.12 5.20
CA GLU A 56 11.87 -1.22 5.00
C GLU A 56 12.41 -1.30 3.57
N VAL A 57 11.57 -1.01 2.58
CA VAL A 57 11.97 -1.00 1.16
C VAL A 57 12.90 0.17 0.84
N TYR A 58 12.57 1.38 1.32
CA TYR A 58 13.32 2.60 1.00
C TYR A 58 14.48 2.89 1.96
N ALA A 59 14.63 2.15 3.06
CA ALA A 59 15.79 2.24 3.95
C ALA A 59 17.02 1.49 3.43
N LYS A 60 16.90 0.80 2.29
CA LYS A 60 17.98 0.14 1.55
C LYS A 60 18.38 0.97 0.35
#